data_AF-A0A3M1X4A0-F1
#
_entry.id   AF-A0A3M1X4A0-F1
#
_cell.length_a   1.000
_cell.length_b   1.000
_cell.length_c   1.000
_cell.angle_alpha   90.00
_cell.angle_beta   90.00
_cell.angle_gamma   90.00
#
_symmetry.space_group_name_H-M   'P 1'
#
loop_
_entity.id
_entity.type
_entity.pdbx_description
1 polymer ?
#
loop_
_entity_poly.entity_id
_entity_poly.type
_entity_poly.pdbx_seq_one_letter_code
_entity_poly.pdbx_strand_id
1 'polypeptide(L)'
;MRIRKFVSPTFQEAMEQVKKELGPDAIVLSTRTLGRDVLGMKKGAVEVTVAVEEENGEDLRTPLSQGNDLVPEMREIMSELRSLRSEVGFLRETLKPIIPVLSVSERKKELFTELVRRGVDVTVALSIVKKCGERELSLRDAILQTVSVEPPFSGKERGL
;
A
#
# COMPACT_ATOMS: atom_id res chain seq x y z
N MET A 1 -24.73 5.10 -3.36
CA MET A 1 -24.31 5.54 -2.00
C MET A 1 -24.81 6.96 -1.77
N ARG A 2 -25.52 7.21 -0.65
CA ARG A 2 -26.11 8.51 -0.27
C ARG A 2 -25.60 8.96 1.10
N ILE A 3 -25.19 10.22 1.24
CA ILE A 3 -24.74 10.81 2.52
C ILE A 3 -25.77 11.83 3.02
N ARG A 4 -26.14 11.78 4.30
CA ARG A 4 -27.06 12.73 4.95
C ARG A 4 -26.58 13.12 6.35
N LYS A 5 -27.09 14.26 6.84
CA LYS A 5 -26.80 14.78 8.18
C LYS A 5 -28.09 14.90 8.98
N PHE A 6 -28.03 14.53 10.25
CA PHE A 6 -29.13 14.60 11.21
C PHE A 6 -28.69 15.42 12.42
N VAL A 7 -29.52 16.36 12.84
CA VAL A 7 -29.25 17.21 14.01
C VAL A 7 -30.36 17.02 15.02
N SER A 8 -30.03 16.68 16.27
CA SER A 8 -31.02 16.51 17.35
C SER A 8 -30.46 16.92 18.70
N PRO A 9 -31.30 17.22 19.70
CA PRO A 9 -30.84 17.54 21.06
C PRO A 9 -29.94 16.46 21.66
N THR A 10 -30.23 15.19 21.38
CA THR A 10 -29.41 14.06 21.84
C THR A 10 -28.94 13.17 20.69
N PHE A 11 -27.86 12.43 20.92
CA PHE A 11 -27.39 11.41 19.98
C PHE A 11 -28.45 10.31 19.75
N GLN A 12 -29.21 9.96 20.79
CA GLN A 12 -30.25 8.94 20.70
C GLN A 12 -31.37 9.37 19.74
N GLU A 13 -31.87 10.60 19.87
CA GLU A 13 -32.87 11.15 18.95
C GLU A 13 -32.34 11.25 17.52
N ALA A 14 -31.07 11.64 17.34
CA ALA A 14 -30.45 11.66 16.02
C ALA A 14 -30.41 10.24 15.39
N MET A 15 -30.08 9.22 16.18
CA MET A 15 -30.05 7.82 15.72
C MET A 15 -31.46 7.26 15.44
N GLU A 16 -32.48 7.69 16.17
CA GLU A 16 -33.87 7.34 15.88
C GLU A 16 -34.32 7.91 14.53
N GLN A 17 -33.95 9.16 14.22
CA GLN A 17 -34.20 9.77 12.91
C GLN A 17 -33.45 9.03 11.80
N VAL A 18 -32.18 8.68 12.02
CA VAL A 18 -31.38 7.89 11.08
C VAL A 18 -32.09 6.57 10.77
N LYS A 19 -32.44 5.78 11.78
CA LYS A 19 -33.11 4.49 11.57
C LYS A 19 -34.45 4.63 10.87
N LYS A 20 -35.23 5.67 11.21
CA LYS A 20 -36.54 5.93 10.62
C LYS A 20 -36.46 6.31 9.15
N GLU A 21 -35.44 7.09 8.76
CA GLU A 21 -35.33 7.63 7.40
C GLU A 21 -34.43 6.83 6.47
N LEU A 22 -33.44 6.13 7.02
CA LEU A 22 -32.37 5.48 6.27
C LEU A 22 -32.27 3.97 6.51
N GLY A 23 -33.03 3.44 7.46
CA GLY A 23 -33.00 2.03 7.80
C GLY A 23 -31.82 1.65 8.71
N PRO A 24 -31.72 0.37 9.08
CA PRO A 24 -30.71 -0.13 10.00
C PRO A 24 -29.30 -0.19 9.39
N ASP A 25 -29.18 -0.22 8.06
CA ASP A 25 -27.91 -0.40 7.34
C ASP A 25 -27.11 0.90 7.16
N ALA A 26 -27.55 1.97 7.81
CA ALA A 26 -26.92 3.28 7.73
C ALA A 26 -25.62 3.34 8.57
N ILE A 27 -24.52 3.72 7.93
CA ILE A 27 -23.18 3.80 8.53
C ILE A 27 -22.88 5.23 8.99
N VAL A 28 -22.62 5.42 10.28
CA VAL A 28 -22.22 6.73 10.82
C VAL A 28 -20.78 7.05 10.42
N LEU A 29 -20.59 8.16 9.70
CA LEU A 29 -19.27 8.65 9.27
C LEU A 29 -18.63 9.58 10.31
N SER A 30 -19.43 10.44 10.94
CA SER A 30 -18.94 11.44 11.90
C SER A 30 -20.05 11.89 12.83
N THR A 31 -19.68 12.22 14.07
CA THR A 31 -20.56 12.81 15.08
C THR A 31 -19.90 14.04 15.68
N ARG A 32 -20.62 15.16 15.80
CA ARG A 32 -20.13 16.38 16.47
C ARG A 32 -21.22 17.05 17.30
N THR A 33 -20.84 17.63 18.43
CA THR A 33 -21.76 18.41 19.28
C THR A 33 -21.82 19.86 18.80
N LEU A 34 -23.02 20.36 18.57
CA LEU A 34 -23.35 21.73 18.19
C LEU A 34 -23.88 22.49 19.40
N GLY A 35 -23.04 23.34 20.00
CA GLY A 35 -23.43 24.19 21.13
C GLY A 35 -22.21 24.63 21.92
N ARG A 36 -22.23 25.88 22.41
CA ARG A 36 -21.24 26.38 23.37
C ARG A 36 -21.74 26.08 24.78
N ASP A 37 -20.87 25.54 25.60
CA ASP A 37 -21.06 25.47 27.04
C ASP A 37 -21.00 26.91 27.59
N VAL A 38 -22.15 27.59 27.62
CA VAL A 38 -22.26 28.90 28.25
C VAL A 38 -23.01 28.68 29.56
N LEU A 39 -22.25 28.59 30.64
CA LEU A 39 -22.76 28.58 32.01
C LEU A 39 -23.64 27.37 32.40
N GLY A 40 -23.18 26.13 32.14
CA GLY A 40 -23.73 24.93 32.79
C GLY A 40 -25.14 24.49 32.38
N MET A 41 -25.78 25.18 31.43
CA MET A 41 -27.04 24.74 30.81
C MET A 41 -26.72 23.98 29.53
N LYS A 42 -26.84 22.64 29.60
CA LYS A 42 -26.64 21.69 28.49
C LYS A 42 -27.72 21.83 27.40
N LYS A 43 -27.71 22.92 26.64
CA LYS A 43 -28.44 23.07 25.37
C LYS A 43 -27.49 22.86 24.18
N GLY A 44 -26.80 21.72 24.18
CA GLY A 44 -26.09 21.25 22.99
C GLY A 44 -27.01 20.39 22.14
N ALA A 45 -26.91 20.52 20.82
CA ALA A 45 -27.43 19.55 19.85
C ALA A 45 -26.27 18.66 19.38
N VAL A 46 -26.58 17.55 18.73
CA VAL A 46 -25.62 16.60 18.14
C VAL A 46 -25.92 16.49 16.65
N GLU A 47 -24.91 16.69 15.82
CA GLU A 47 -24.94 16.43 14.38
C GLU A 47 -24.29 15.08 14.09
N VAL A 48 -25.04 14.19 13.45
CA VAL A 48 -24.59 12.86 13.00
C VAL A 48 -24.60 12.86 11.46
N THR A 49 -23.46 12.59 10.85
CA THR A 49 -23.32 12.39 9.41
C THR A 49 -23.31 10.91 9.11
N VAL A 50 -24.17 10.46 8.19
CA VAL A 50 -24.43 9.05 7.91
C VAL A 50 -24.38 8.80 6.41
N ALA A 51 -23.85 7.64 6.01
CA ALA A 51 -23.88 7.13 4.65
C ALA A 51 -24.74 5.86 4.57
N VAL A 52 -25.48 5.71 3.47
CA VAL A 52 -26.21 4.49 3.13
C VAL A 52 -25.78 4.02 1.75
N GLU A 53 -25.48 2.74 1.62
CA GLU A 53 -25.30 2.10 0.33
C GLU A 53 -26.69 1.86 -0.28
N GLU A 54 -26.90 2.26 -1.53
CA GLU A 54 -28.15 1.91 -2.19
C GLU A 54 -28.04 0.44 -2.56
N GLU A 55 -28.95 -0.36 -2.04
CA GLU A 55 -29.19 -1.72 -2.51
C GLU A 55 -29.60 -1.64 -3.99
N ASN A 56 -28.62 -1.66 -4.89
CA ASN A 56 -28.87 -2.20 -6.22
C ASN A 56 -29.16 -3.67 -5.99
N GLY A 57 -30.45 -4.01 -6.07
CA GLY A 57 -31.04 -5.22 -5.50
C GLY A 57 -30.31 -6.52 -5.83
N GLU A 58 -29.52 -6.98 -4.87
CA GLU A 58 -29.06 -8.35 -4.78
C GLU A 58 -29.45 -8.82 -3.38
N ASP A 59 -30.73 -9.21 -3.23
CA ASP A 59 -31.22 -9.94 -2.07
C ASP A 59 -30.36 -11.21 -1.90
N LEU A 60 -29.29 -11.13 -1.10
CA LEU A 60 -28.42 -12.27 -0.77
C LEU A 60 -29.08 -13.22 0.27
N ARG A 61 -30.40 -13.39 0.17
CA ARG A 61 -31.16 -14.43 0.87
C ARG A 61 -31.55 -15.55 -0.09
N THR A 62 -30.62 -16.03 -0.89
CA THR A 62 -30.75 -17.36 -1.50
C THR A 62 -30.22 -18.42 -0.53
N PRO A 63 -30.99 -19.47 -0.22
CA PRO A 63 -30.48 -20.60 0.54
C PRO A 63 -29.29 -21.18 -0.23
N LEU A 64 -28.21 -21.49 0.49
CA LEU A 64 -27.02 -22.17 -0.02
C LEU A 64 -27.42 -23.55 -0.56
N SER A 65 -27.99 -23.57 -1.76
CA SER A 65 -28.21 -24.79 -2.53
C SER A 65 -26.98 -24.98 -3.40
N GLN A 66 -26.15 -25.91 -2.92
CA GLN A 66 -25.33 -26.82 -3.71
C GLN A 66 -24.52 -26.21 -4.87
N GLY A 67 -23.19 -26.19 -4.68
CA GLY A 67 -22.26 -25.95 -5.76
C GLY A 67 -22.46 -26.94 -6.92
N ASN A 68 -22.66 -26.39 -8.11
CA ASN A 68 -21.97 -26.87 -9.32
C ASN A 68 -22.12 -25.97 -10.55
N ASP A 69 -22.97 -24.94 -10.54
CA ASP A 69 -23.17 -24.10 -11.73
C ASP A 69 -22.26 -22.86 -11.75
N LEU A 70 -20.94 -23.09 -11.65
CA LEU A 70 -20.02 -22.12 -12.24
C LEU A 70 -20.13 -22.30 -13.75
N VAL A 71 -20.82 -21.35 -14.39
CA VAL A 71 -20.98 -21.25 -15.84
C VAL A 71 -19.64 -21.57 -16.53
N PRO A 72 -19.60 -22.40 -17.60
CA PRO A 72 -18.34 -22.83 -18.23
C PRO A 72 -17.39 -21.68 -18.57
N GLU A 73 -17.92 -20.55 -19.05
CA GLU A 73 -17.15 -19.34 -19.31
C GLU A 73 -16.50 -18.75 -18.04
N MET A 74 -17.19 -18.80 -16.89
CA MET A 74 -16.64 -18.30 -15.62
C MET A 74 -15.49 -19.18 -15.12
N ARG A 75 -15.56 -20.50 -15.36
CA ARG A 75 -14.47 -21.43 -15.01
C ARG A 75 -13.23 -21.19 -15.87
N GLU A 76 -13.43 -20.92 -17.14
CA GLU A 76 -12.36 -20.58 -18.09
C GLU A 76 -11.68 -19.27 -17.70
N ILE A 77 -12.45 -18.20 -17.45
CA ILE A 77 -11.94 -16.90 -16.98
C ILE A 77 -11.16 -17.05 -15.66
N MET A 78 -11.64 -17.84 -14.71
CA MET A 78 -10.92 -18.07 -13.45
C MET A 78 -9.60 -18.83 -13.65
N SER A 79 -9.54 -19.73 -14.64
CA SER A 79 -8.31 -20.46 -14.97
C SER A 79 -7.28 -19.54 -15.63
N GLU A 80 -7.72 -18.64 -16.52
CA GLU A 80 -6.87 -17.63 -17.14
C GLU A 80 -6.34 -16.63 -16.11
N LEU A 81 -7.19 -16.13 -15.20
CA LEU A 81 -6.78 -15.27 -14.09
C LEU A 81 -5.72 -15.94 -13.21
N ARG A 82 -5.84 -17.25 -12.97
CA ARG A 82 -4.86 -18.01 -12.21
C ARG A 82 -3.54 -18.14 -12.97
N SER A 83 -3.58 -18.40 -14.28
CA SER A 83 -2.38 -18.44 -15.14
C SER A 83 -1.68 -17.08 -15.11
N LEU A 84 -2.42 -16.01 -15.37
CA LEU A 84 -1.91 -14.64 -15.38
C LEU A 84 -1.29 -14.27 -14.02
N ARG A 85 -1.94 -14.64 -12.91
CA ARG A 85 -1.39 -14.40 -11.57
C ARG A 85 -0.05 -15.13 -11.35
N SER A 86 0.09 -16.34 -11.90
CA SER A 86 1.33 -17.10 -11.81
C SER A 86 2.44 -16.47 -12.66
N GLU A 87 2.12 -16.02 -13.87
CA GLU A 87 3.04 -15.33 -14.78
C GLU A 87 3.50 -13.98 -14.19
N VAL A 88 2.57 -13.20 -13.63
CA VAL A 88 2.90 -11.97 -12.89
C VAL A 88 3.74 -12.28 -11.66
N GLY A 89 3.48 -13.39 -10.96
CA GLY A 89 4.30 -13.86 -9.85
C GLY A 89 5.75 -14.15 -10.27
N PHE A 90 5.91 -14.90 -11.37
CA PHE A 90 7.21 -15.21 -11.95
C PHE A 90 7.94 -13.96 -12.43
N LEU A 91 7.23 -13.03 -13.09
CA LEU A 91 7.79 -11.74 -13.50
C LEU A 91 8.25 -10.93 -12.29
N ARG A 92 7.46 -10.87 -11.21
CA ARG A 92 7.85 -10.19 -9.97
C ARG A 92 9.07 -10.83 -9.31
N GLU A 93 9.22 -12.16 -9.37
CA GLU A 93 10.40 -12.85 -8.83
C GLU A 93 11.64 -12.61 -9.68
N THR A 94 11.48 -12.58 -11.01
CA THR A 94 12.55 -12.26 -11.96
C THR A 94 12.98 -10.79 -11.84
N LEU A 95 12.03 -9.89 -11.58
CA LEU A 95 12.28 -8.46 -11.41
C LEU A 95 12.67 -8.08 -9.98
N LYS A 96 12.50 -8.94 -8.97
CA LYS A 96 12.93 -8.71 -7.58
C LYS A 96 14.36 -8.20 -7.41
N PRO A 97 15.38 -8.71 -8.13
CA PRO A 97 16.72 -8.12 -8.10
C PRO A 97 16.79 -6.71 -8.74
N ILE A 98 15.88 -6.38 -9.65
CA ILE A 98 15.84 -5.12 -10.43
C ILE A 98 14.92 -4.06 -9.78
N ILE A 99 13.93 -4.47 -8.97
CA ILE A 99 13.01 -3.58 -8.24
C ILE A 99 13.73 -2.50 -7.40
N PRO A 100 14.89 -2.78 -6.74
CA PRO A 100 15.64 -1.74 -6.05
C PRO A 100 16.14 -0.62 -6.98
N VAL A 101 16.21 -0.83 -8.30
CA VAL A 101 16.60 0.18 -9.31
C VAL A 101 15.40 1.00 -9.79
N LEU A 102 14.20 0.43 -9.76
CA LEU A 102 12.99 1.13 -10.21
C LEU A 102 12.39 2.03 -9.11
N SER A 103 12.62 1.70 -7.84
CA SER A 103 12.11 2.45 -6.68
C SER A 103 13.10 3.47 -6.09
N VAL A 104 14.28 3.63 -6.69
CA VAL A 104 15.32 4.54 -6.21
C VAL A 104 15.26 5.90 -6.90
N SER A 105 15.75 6.92 -6.20
CA SER A 105 15.93 8.27 -6.72
C SER A 105 16.68 8.26 -8.05
N GLU A 106 16.42 9.25 -8.92
CA GLU A 106 17.07 9.36 -10.25
C GLU A 106 18.59 9.21 -10.18
N ARG A 107 19.24 9.74 -9.12
CA ARG A 107 20.68 9.62 -8.90
C ARG A 107 21.18 8.18 -8.76
N LYS A 108 20.41 7.32 -8.12
CA LYS A 108 20.76 5.91 -7.93
C LYS A 108 20.56 5.08 -9.20
N LYS A 109 19.60 5.47 -10.05
CA LYS A 109 19.45 4.90 -11.39
C LYS A 109 20.62 5.25 -12.29
N GLU A 110 21.02 6.52 -12.28
CA GLU A 110 22.21 7.00 -13.01
C GLU A 110 23.46 6.25 -12.55
N LEU A 111 23.67 6.11 -11.24
CA LEU A 111 24.79 5.37 -10.69
C LEU A 111 24.77 3.88 -11.08
N PHE A 112 23.62 3.21 -10.97
CA PHE A 112 23.47 1.83 -11.38
C PHE A 112 23.82 1.63 -12.86
N THR A 113 23.26 2.50 -13.71
CA THR A 113 23.49 2.46 -15.16
C THR A 113 24.97 2.62 -15.49
N GLU A 114 25.66 3.56 -14.82
CA GLU A 114 27.09 3.79 -15.04
C GLU A 114 27.96 2.63 -14.56
N LEU A 115 27.62 1.99 -13.43
CA LEU A 115 28.33 0.80 -12.94
C LEU A 115 28.22 -0.37 -13.92
N VAL A 116 27.00 -0.65 -14.40
CA VAL A 116 26.76 -1.72 -15.39
C VAL A 116 27.43 -1.39 -16.72
N ARG A 117 27.38 -0.13 -17.17
CA ARG A 117 28.06 0.33 -18.40
C ARG A 117 29.58 0.12 -18.34
N ARG A 118 30.17 0.19 -17.15
CA ARG A 118 31.60 -0.10 -16.91
C ARG A 118 31.92 -1.57 -16.70
N GLY A 119 30.93 -2.46 -16.85
CA GLY A 119 31.10 -3.90 -16.76
C GLY A 119 31.06 -4.45 -15.33
N VAL A 120 30.55 -3.68 -14.36
CA VAL A 120 30.30 -4.20 -13.01
C VAL A 120 29.11 -5.15 -13.08
N ASP A 121 29.28 -6.36 -12.54
CA ASP A 121 28.20 -7.35 -12.46
C ASP A 121 26.95 -6.74 -11.80
N VAL A 122 25.77 -7.10 -12.31
CA VAL A 122 24.49 -6.53 -11.89
C VAL A 122 24.27 -6.73 -10.38
N THR A 123 24.63 -7.88 -9.83
CA THR A 123 24.47 -8.19 -8.40
C THR A 123 25.38 -7.32 -7.53
N VAL A 124 26.60 -7.07 -8.00
CA VAL A 124 27.58 -6.20 -7.33
C VAL A 124 27.14 -4.75 -7.43
N ALA A 125 26.71 -4.29 -8.61
CA ALA A 125 26.21 -2.93 -8.83
C ALA A 125 25.00 -2.62 -7.94
N LEU A 126 24.06 -3.57 -7.82
CA LEU A 126 22.91 -3.46 -6.91
C LEU A 126 23.35 -3.34 -5.44
N SER A 127 24.34 -4.13 -5.04
CA SER A 127 24.87 -4.11 -3.67
C SER A 127 25.52 -2.77 -3.33
N ILE A 128 26.24 -2.16 -4.28
CA ILE A 128 26.85 -0.84 -4.14
C ILE A 128 25.75 0.24 -4.04
N VAL A 129 24.79 0.26 -4.96
CA VAL A 129 23.72 1.27 -5.00
C VAL A 129 22.82 1.21 -3.76
N LYS A 130 22.59 0.02 -3.20
CA LYS A 130 21.83 -0.15 -1.96
C LYS A 130 22.56 0.40 -0.73
N LYS A 131 23.89 0.30 -0.71
CA LYS A 131 24.74 0.81 0.38
C LYS A 131 25.09 2.29 0.25
N CYS A 132 25.03 2.86 -0.95
CA CYS A 132 25.15 4.30 -1.14
C CYS A 132 23.92 5.03 -0.55
N GLY A 133 24.17 5.88 0.45
CA GLY A 133 23.18 6.81 0.97
C GLY A 133 22.78 7.89 -0.04
N GLU A 134 21.61 8.50 0.14
CA GLU A 134 21.05 9.52 -0.79
C GLU A 134 21.85 10.83 -0.82
N ARG A 135 22.65 11.13 0.22
CA ARG A 135 23.26 12.45 0.35
C ARG A 135 24.77 12.48 0.61
N GLU A 136 25.42 11.44 1.12
CA GLU A 136 26.82 11.64 1.57
C GLU A 136 27.66 10.38 1.88
N LEU A 137 27.37 9.22 1.27
CA LEU A 137 28.35 8.13 1.27
C LEU A 137 29.12 8.21 -0.04
N SER A 138 30.43 8.51 0.05
CA SER A 138 31.31 8.47 -1.12
C SER A 138 31.17 7.11 -1.78
N LEU A 139 30.98 7.09 -3.10
CA LEU A 139 30.97 5.87 -3.90
C LEU A 139 32.13 4.93 -3.51
N ARG A 140 33.27 5.53 -3.16
CA ARG A 140 34.46 4.85 -2.65
C ARG A 140 34.18 4.01 -1.40
N ASP A 141 33.48 4.55 -0.41
CA ASP A 141 33.21 3.86 0.85
C ASP A 141 32.23 2.69 0.64
N ALA A 142 31.23 2.89 -0.23
CA ALA A 142 30.30 1.83 -0.61
C ALA A 142 31.00 0.68 -1.37
N ILE A 143 31.99 1.00 -2.21
CA ILE A 143 32.83 0.00 -2.90
C ILE A 143 33.70 -0.74 -1.87
N LEU A 144 34.39 -0.04 -0.97
CA LEU A 144 35.25 -0.65 0.04
C LEU A 144 34.50 -1.55 1.03
N GLN A 145 33.23 -1.23 1.31
CA GLN A 145 32.36 -2.08 2.14
C GLN A 145 31.76 -3.28 1.40
N THR A 146 31.95 -3.37 0.08
CA THR A 146 31.35 -4.42 -0.77
C THR A 146 32.40 -5.34 -1.37
N VAL A 147 33.61 -4.82 -1.58
CA VAL A 147 34.74 -5.58 -2.10
C VAL A 147 35.80 -5.66 -1.00
N SER A 148 36.14 -6.87 -0.53
CA SER A 148 37.38 -7.06 0.22
C SER A 148 38.54 -6.83 -0.74
N VAL A 149 39.08 -5.61 -0.73
CA VAL A 149 40.30 -5.30 -1.47
C VAL A 149 41.46 -5.76 -0.59
N GLU A 150 42.06 -6.91 -0.89
CA GLU A 150 43.38 -7.21 -0.35
C GLU A 150 44.34 -6.12 -0.85
N PRO A 151 45.14 -5.50 0.04
CA PRO A 151 46.05 -4.45 -0.39
C PRO A 151 47.07 -5.04 -1.38
N PRO A 152 47.36 -4.34 -2.49
CA PRO A 152 48.34 -4.82 -3.45
C PRO A 152 49.72 -4.77 -2.79
N PHE A 153 50.32 -5.95 -2.62
CA PHE A 153 51.76 -6.14 -2.34
C PHE A 153 52.31 -5.47 -1.07
N SER A 154 52.34 -6.22 0.03
CA SER A 154 53.37 -6.04 1.07
C SER A 154 54.72 -6.53 0.53
N GLY A 155 55.33 -5.74 -0.35
CA GLY A 155 56.72 -5.91 -0.74
C GLY A 155 57.61 -5.77 0.48
N LYS A 156 58.06 -6.90 1.05
CA LYS A 156 59.15 -6.96 2.01
C LYS A 156 60.34 -6.18 1.44
N GLU A 157 60.66 -5.04 2.03
CA GLU A 157 61.99 -4.46 1.93
C GLU A 157 62.99 -5.53 2.38
N ARG A 158 63.69 -6.14 1.41
CA ARG A 158 64.90 -6.88 1.70
C ARG A 158 66.00 -5.84 1.85
N GLY A 159 66.41 -5.62 3.09
CA GLY A 159 67.61 -4.86 3.40
C GLY A 159 68.83 -5.46 2.70
N LEU A 160 69.71 -4.57 2.26
CA LEU A 160 71.14 -4.73 2.06
C LEU A 160 71.78 -3.35 2.30
#